data_AF-A0A8J2J9L6-F1
#
_entry.id   AF-A0A8J2J9L6-F1
#
_cell.length_a   1.000
_cell.length_b   1.000
_cell.length_c   1.000
_cell.angle_alpha   90.00
_cell.angle_beta   90.00
_cell.angle_gamma   90.00
#
_symmetry.space_group_name_H-M   'P 1'
#
loop_
_entity.id
_entity.type
_entity.pdbx_description
1 polymer ?
#
loop_
_entity_poly.entity_id
_entity_poly.type
_entity_poly.pdbx_seq_one_letter_code
_entity_poly.pdbx_strand_id
1 'polypeptide(L)'
;KYDHILWLDAENRTVMQNSFCNLTVKLNNNLFDEEGKSYKPIQTLAKEIFRVLTQRHCLIIFDGVDDKNVFDSEEENPSGTTPSF
;
A
#
# COMPACT_ATOMS: atom_id res chain seq x y z
N LYS A 1 17.65 2.15 -18.23
CA LYS A 1 18.11 0.97 -17.46
C LYS A 1 17.62 1.14 -16.03
N TYR A 2 17.05 0.14 -15.39
CA TYR A 2 16.61 0.25 -14.00
C TYR A 2 17.77 0.00 -13.04
N ASP A 3 17.81 0.77 -11.95
CA ASP A 3 18.77 0.61 -10.86
C ASP A 3 18.34 -0.54 -9.93
N HIS A 4 17.02 -0.72 -9.77
CA HIS A 4 16.43 -1.74 -8.92
C HIS A 4 15.15 -2.31 -9.56
N ILE A 5 14.97 -3.63 -9.43
CA ILE A 5 13.72 -4.33 -9.76
C ILE A 5 13.15 -4.88 -8.46
N LEU A 6 11.92 -4.53 -8.13
CA LEU A 6 11.24 -4.90 -6.89
C LEU A 6 10.02 -5.75 -7.21
N TRP A 7 9.97 -6.95 -6.63
CA TRP A 7 8.86 -7.89 -6.76
C TRP A 7 8.09 -7.93 -5.44
N LEU A 8 6.81 -7.59 -5.48
CA LEU A 8 5.92 -7.55 -4.34
C LEU A 8 4.78 -8.54 -4.54
N ASP A 9 4.64 -9.48 -3.62
CA ASP A 9 3.52 -10.39 -3.58
C ASP A 9 2.29 -9.63 -3.04
N ALA A 10 1.20 -9.69 -3.81
CA ALA A 10 -0.04 -8.97 -3.61
C ALA A 10 -1.28 -9.90 -3.60
N GLU A 11 -1.09 -11.21 -3.38
CA GLU A 11 -2.17 -12.22 -3.34
C GLU A 11 -3.35 -11.81 -2.43
N ASN A 12 -3.04 -11.28 -1.25
CA ASN A 12 -4.03 -10.77 -0.31
C ASN A 12 -3.43 -9.66 0.56
N ARG A 13 -4.29 -8.99 1.36
CA ARG A 13 -3.88 -7.86 2.20
C ARG A 13 -2.75 -8.19 3.18
N THR A 14 -2.78 -9.37 3.80
CA THR A 14 -1.75 -9.79 4.76
C THR A 14 -0.41 -10.02 4.08
N VAL A 15 -0.43 -10.72 2.94
CA VAL A 15 0.77 -10.98 2.14
C VAL A 15 1.36 -9.67 1.62
N MET A 16 0.52 -8.77 1.10
CA MET A 16 0.92 -7.44 0.68
C MET A 16 1.57 -6.64 1.82
N GLN A 17 0.98 -6.66 3.01
CA GLN A 17 1.56 -5.98 4.18
C GLN A 17 2.94 -6.55 4.54
N ASN A 18 3.09 -7.87 4.52
CA ASN A 18 4.38 -8.52 4.75
C ASN A 18 5.42 -8.11 3.68
N SER A 19 5.01 -8.03 2.41
CA SER A 19 5.85 -7.55 1.31
C SER A 19 6.34 -6.11 1.54
N PHE A 20 5.45 -5.20 1.95
CA PHE A 20 5.83 -3.82 2.30
C PHE A 20 6.73 -3.74 3.53
N CYS A 21 6.48 -4.53 4.58
CA CYS A 21 7.37 -4.60 5.74
C CYS A 21 8.77 -5.07 5.35
N ASN A 22 8.87 -6.16 4.58
CA ASN A 22 10.15 -6.69 4.11
C ASN A 22 10.91 -5.67 3.25
N LEU A 23 10.20 -4.94 2.38
CA LEU A 23 10.81 -3.90 1.57
C LEU A 23 11.29 -2.71 2.43
N THR A 24 10.53 -2.33 3.46
CA THR A 24 10.90 -1.27 4.40
C THR A 24 12.21 -1.60 5.11
N VAL A 25 12.38 -2.85 5.58
CA VAL A 25 13.64 -3.33 6.18
C VAL A 25 14.81 -3.25 5.20
N LYS A 26 14.60 -3.72 3.95
CA LYS A 26 15.65 -3.68 2.91
C LYS A 26 16.07 -2.26 2.55
N LEU A 27 15.15 -1.30 2.64
CA LEU A 27 15.43 0.12 2.43
C LEU A 27 15.96 0.83 3.69
N ASN A 28 16.22 0.09 4.77
CA ASN A 28 16.67 0.58 6.06
C ASN A 28 15.76 1.69 6.62
N ASN A 29 14.44 1.55 6.40
CA ASN A 29 13.43 2.51 6.80
C ASN A 29 12.71 2.03 8.07
N ASN A 30 12.12 2.95 8.84
CA ASN A 30 11.50 2.59 10.12
C ASN A 30 10.12 1.95 9.92
N LEU A 31 9.97 0.73 10.43
CA LEU A 31 8.74 -0.07 10.41
C LEU A 31 7.71 0.34 11.46
N PHE A 32 8.16 0.92 12.57
CA PHE A 32 7.32 1.18 13.74
C PHE A 32 6.81 2.63 13.76
N ASP A 33 5.69 2.83 14.42
CA ASP A 33 5.15 4.16 14.73
C ASP A 33 6.15 5.02 15.52
N GLU A 34 5.81 6.29 15.72
CA GLU A 34 6.65 7.25 16.44
C GLU A 34 6.91 6.84 17.90
N GLU A 35 6.06 5.98 18.47
CA GLU A 35 6.19 5.46 19.83
C GLU A 35 6.96 4.13 19.92
N GLY A 36 7.28 3.51 18.77
CA GLY A 36 7.90 2.19 18.69
C GLY A 36 7.01 1.03 19.14
N LYS A 37 5.70 1.23 19.28
CA LYS A 37 4.79 0.24 19.90
C LYS A 37 4.08 -0.65 18.88
N SER A 38 3.81 -0.14 17.69
CA SER A 38 3.08 -0.86 16.65
C SER A 38 3.68 -0.66 15.27
N TYR A 39 3.37 -1.57 14.34
CA TYR A 39 3.72 -1.40 12.94
C TYR A 39 2.97 -0.23 12.34
N LYS A 40 3.66 0.58 11.53
CA LYS A 40 3.00 1.62 10.74
C LYS A 40 1.92 1.00 9.84
N PRO A 41 0.80 1.71 9.61
CA PRO A 41 -0.20 1.30 8.63
C PRO A 41 0.43 1.11 7.24
N ILE A 42 -0.12 0.17 6.47
CA ILE A 42 0.37 -0.15 5.12
C ILE A 42 0.41 1.09 4.20
N GLN A 43 -0.57 2.01 4.30
CA GLN A 43 -0.56 3.23 3.50
C GLN A 43 0.61 4.14 3.84
N THR A 44 1.02 4.19 5.10
CA THR A 44 2.17 4.97 5.56
C THR A 44 3.48 4.35 5.07
N LEU A 45 3.64 3.03 5.25
CA LEU A 45 4.81 2.29 4.76
C LEU A 45 4.95 2.43 3.24
N ALA A 46 3.85 2.30 2.49
CA ALA A 46 3.84 2.47 1.05
C ALA A 46 4.30 3.88 0.65
N LYS A 47 3.73 4.94 1.24
CA LYS A 47 4.12 6.33 0.96
C LYS A 47 5.61 6.58 1.19
N GLU A 48 6.15 6.09 2.31
CA GLU A 48 7.55 6.25 2.64
C GLU A 48 8.47 5.48 1.68
N ILE A 49 8.13 4.23 1.37
CA ILE A 49 8.83 3.42 0.38
C ILE A 49 8.84 4.13 -0.96
N PHE A 50 7.66 4.56 -1.46
CA PHE A 50 7.57 5.24 -2.75
C PHE A 50 8.37 6.54 -2.77
N ARG A 51 8.43 7.30 -1.67
CA ARG A 51 9.28 8.50 -1.57
C ARG A 51 10.77 8.20 -1.71
N VAL A 52 11.23 7.07 -1.17
CA VAL A 52 12.63 6.62 -1.34
C VAL A 52 12.88 6.14 -2.76
N LEU A 53 11.92 5.41 -3.33
CA LEU A 53 12.04 4.85 -4.67
C LEU A 53 11.93 5.90 -5.78
N THR A 54 11.20 7.01 -5.59
CA THR A 54 11.09 8.10 -6.59
C THR A 54 12.40 8.84 -6.82
N GLN A 55 13.37 8.72 -5.90
CA GLN A 55 14.72 9.25 -6.06
C GLN A 55 15.63 8.32 -6.88
N ARG A 56 15.13 7.15 -7.32
CA ARG A 56 15.88 6.10 -8.01
C ARG A 56 15.11 5.61 -9.24
N HIS A 57 15.80 5.07 -10.24
CA HIS A 57 15.10 4.52 -11.41
C HIS A 57 14.69 3.07 -11.15
N CYS A 58 13.50 2.86 -10.57
CA CYS A 58 13.03 1.55 -10.13
C CYS A 58 11.93 0.97 -11.04
N LEU A 59 11.92 -0.37 -11.21
CA LEU A 59 10.79 -1.12 -11.73
C LEU A 59 10.11 -1.85 -10.57
N ILE A 60 8.79 -1.71 -10.43
CA ILE A 60 8.00 -2.33 -9.36
C ILE A 60 6.98 -3.27 -10.02
N ILE A 61 6.99 -4.53 -9.61
CA ILE A 61 6.10 -5.58 -10.10
C ILE A 61 5.25 -6.05 -8.92
N PHE A 62 3.93 -5.99 -9.08
CA PHE A 62 2.97 -6.58 -8.16
C PHE A 62 2.51 -7.91 -8.75
N ASP A 63 2.72 -8.99 -8.02
CA ASP A 63 2.41 -10.35 -8.44
C ASP A 63 1.23 -10.91 -7.64
N GLY A 64 0.41 -11.74 -8.27
CA GLY A 64 -0.77 -12.32 -7.62
C GLY A 64 -1.91 -11.33 -7.35
N VAL A 65 -1.97 -10.17 -8.03
CA VAL A 65 -3.10 -9.25 -7.90
C VAL A 65 -4.36 -9.94 -8.44
N ASP A 66 -5.29 -10.27 -7.56
CA ASP A 66 -6.57 -10.87 -7.95
C ASP A 66 -7.46 -9.77 -8.60
N ASP A 67 -7.84 -9.95 -9.87
CA ASP A 67 -8.63 -8.98 -10.66
C ASP A 67 -10.01 -8.67 -10.07
N LYS A 68 -10.43 -9.40 -9.03
CA LYS A 68 -11.78 -9.38 -8.46
C LYS A 68 -12.09 -8.20 -7.53
N ASN A 69 -11.17 -7.27 -7.31
CA ASN A 69 -11.36 -6.13 -6.39
C ASN A 69 -11.24 -4.74 -7.05
N VAL A 70 -11.41 -4.63 -8.37
CA VAL A 70 -11.27 -3.33 -9.08
C VAL A 70 -12.57 -2.50 -9.09
N PHE A 71 -13.71 -3.02 -8.64
CA PHE A 71 -14.94 -2.21 -8.52
C PHE A 71 -15.72 -2.55 -7.27
N ASP A 72 -15.50 -1.78 -6.21
CA ASP A 72 -16.55 -1.31 -5.32
C ASP A 72 -16.02 -0.06 -4.63
N SER A 73 -16.13 1.07 -5.33
CA SER A 73 -15.79 2.39 -4.80
C SER A 73 -16.77 3.42 -5.34
N GLU A 74 -18.03 3.30 -4.93
CA GLU A 74 -18.93 4.39 -4.48
C GLU A 74 -19.93 3.70 -3.54
N GLU A 75 -19.73 3.65 -2.23
CA GLU A 75 -20.03 4.75 -1.29
C GLU A 75 -21.36 5.46 -1.63
N GLU A 76 -22.49 4.73 -1.65
CA GLU A 76 -23.79 5.35 -1.34
C GLU A 76 -23.76 5.79 0.13
N ASN A 77 -23.36 7.05 0.35
CA ASN A 77 -23.49 7.71 1.64
C ASN A 77 -24.98 7.75 2.07
N PRO A 78 -25.30 7.44 3.33
CA PRO A 78 -26.64 7.56 3.87
C PRO A 78 -26.89 9.02 4.32
N SER A 79 -27.97 9.65 3.84
CA SER A 79 -28.69 10.79 4.47
C SER A 79 -29.12 11.83 3.43
N GLY A 80 -30.44 11.96 3.22
CA GLY A 80 -30.99 13.05 2.43
C GLY A 80 -32.50 13.07 2.37
N THR A 81 -33.15 13.27 3.52
CA THR A 81 -34.55 13.72 3.61
C THR A 81 -34.84 14.84 2.60
N THR A 82 -35.84 14.68 1.74
CA THR A 82 -36.75 15.79 1.37
C THR A 82 -38.15 15.27 1.00
N PRO A 83 -39.21 16.08 1.23
CA PRO A 83 -40.60 15.62 1.25
C PRO A 83 -41.36 15.86 -0.08
N SER A 84 -42.59 15.30 -0.10
CA SER A 84 -43.80 15.70 -0.87
C SER A 84 -43.93 15.27 -2.34
N PHE A 85 -44.93 14.42 -2.63
CA PHE A 85 -46.26 14.83 -3.11
C PHE A 85 -47.31 13.81 -2.64
#